data_AF-A0A522YWJ9-F1
#
_entry.id   AF-A0A522YWJ9-F1
#
_cell.length_a   1.000
_cell.length_b   1.000
_cell.length_c   1.000
_cell.angle_alpha   90.00
_cell.angle_beta   90.00
_cell.angle_gamma   90.00
#
_symmetry.space_group_name_H-M   'P 1'
#
loop_
_entity.id
_entity.type
_entity.pdbx_description
1 polymer ?
#
loop_
_entity_poly.entity_id
_entity_poly.type
_entity_poly.pdbx_seq_one_letter_code
_entity_poly.pdbx_strand_id
1 'polypeptide(L)'
;MAKGQSESKHVYHGIVMDNGDALSVRGKLFEGKVVSAKNKNTVVIQREAPLYMSKTKRYARSKSTIHAYKPAKLEIKEGDMVV
;
A
#
# COMPACT_ATOMS: atom_id res chain seq x y z
N MET A 1 -32.21 6.33 -5.81
CA MET A 1 -31.41 5.83 -6.96
C MET A 1 -29.98 5.69 -6.49
N ALA A 2 -29.56 4.48 -6.10
CA ALA A 2 -28.24 4.21 -5.54
C ALA A 2 -27.19 4.27 -6.65
N LYS A 3 -26.18 5.13 -6.50
CA LYS A 3 -25.04 5.17 -7.43
C LYS A 3 -24.27 3.86 -7.26
N GLY A 4 -24.31 3.02 -8.29
CA GLY A 4 -23.46 1.83 -8.39
C GLY A 4 -21.99 2.27 -8.35
N GLN A 5 -21.24 1.75 -7.39
CA GLN A 5 -19.79 1.89 -7.38
C GLN A 5 -19.24 1.05 -8.53
N SER A 6 -18.60 1.72 -9.49
CA SER A 6 -17.86 1.06 -10.56
C SER A 6 -16.68 0.29 -9.97
N GLU A 7 -16.63 -1.03 -10.15
CA GLU A 7 -15.45 -1.83 -9.88
C GLU A 7 -14.32 -1.39 -10.82
N SER A 8 -13.41 -0.56 -10.31
CA SER A 8 -12.17 -0.22 -11.00
C SER A 8 -11.27 -1.46 -11.02
N LYS A 9 -11.19 -2.13 -12.18
CA LYS A 9 -10.18 -3.17 -12.46
C LYS A 9 -8.80 -2.55 -12.23
N HIS A 10 -8.09 -3.00 -11.20
CA HIS A 10 -6.74 -2.54 -10.93
C HIS A 10 -5.79 -3.14 -11.99
N VAL A 11 -5.37 -2.30 -12.94
CA VAL A 11 -4.40 -2.69 -13.97
C VAL A 11 -3.00 -2.51 -13.39
N TYR A 12 -2.41 -3.59 -12.89
CA TYR A 12 -1.04 -3.59 -12.38
C TYR A 12 -0.06 -3.34 -13.52
N HIS A 13 0.43 -2.11 -13.63
CA HIS A 13 1.62 -1.82 -14.43
C HIS A 13 2.81 -2.30 -13.60
N GLY A 14 3.70 -3.11 -14.18
CA GLY A 14 4.94 -3.52 -13.52
C GLY A 14 5.71 -2.30 -13.00
N ILE A 15 6.53 -2.49 -11.96
CA ILE A 15 7.28 -1.36 -11.40
C ILE A 15 8.34 -0.96 -12.44
N VAL A 16 8.25 0.28 -12.93
CA VAL A 16 9.25 0.87 -13.82
C VAL A 16 10.32 1.52 -12.96
N MET A 17 11.57 1.08 -13.10
CA MET A 17 12.72 1.69 -12.43
C MET A 17 13.03 3.06 -13.02
N ASP A 18 13.82 3.86 -12.29
CA ASP A 18 14.26 5.18 -12.75
C ASP A 18 15.07 5.13 -14.08
N ASN A 19 15.63 3.97 -14.42
CA ASN A 19 16.37 3.72 -15.67
C ASN A 19 15.48 3.29 -16.86
N GLY A 20 14.17 3.17 -16.67
CA GLY A 20 13.21 2.77 -17.70
C GLY A 20 12.98 1.25 -17.83
N ASP A 21 13.76 0.43 -17.12
CA ASP A 21 13.60 -1.03 -17.10
C ASP A 21 12.39 -1.46 -16.27
N ALA A 22 11.57 -2.36 -16.82
CA ALA A 22 10.39 -2.90 -16.15
C ALA A 22 10.77 -4.13 -15.30
N LEU A 23 10.49 -4.06 -13.99
CA LEU A 23 10.62 -5.20 -13.09
C LEU A 23 9.31 -5.97 -13.00
N SER A 24 9.40 -7.29 -13.09
CA SER A 24 8.26 -8.17 -12.85
C SER A 24 7.92 -8.23 -11.36
N VAL A 25 6.68 -7.93 -11.01
CA VAL A 25 6.18 -8.06 -9.63
C VAL A 25 6.01 -9.55 -9.29
N ARG A 26 6.51 -9.97 -8.11
CA ARG A 26 6.41 -11.34 -7.61
C ARG A 26 6.04 -11.34 -6.12
N GLY A 27 5.40 -12.40 -5.64
CA GLY A 27 5.05 -12.57 -4.24
C GLY A 27 3.66 -12.03 -3.89
N LYS A 28 3.50 -11.55 -2.64
CA LYS A 28 2.23 -11.03 -2.12
C LYS A 28 2.15 -9.51 -2.33
N LEU A 29 0.95 -9.04 -2.67
CA LEU A 29 0.63 -7.61 -2.73
C LEU A 29 0.12 -7.14 -1.37
N PHE A 30 0.40 -5.89 -1.03
CA PHE A 30 0.01 -5.30 0.25
C PHE A 30 -0.71 -3.98 0.02
N GLU A 31 -1.97 -3.93 0.42
CA GLU A 31 -2.75 -2.71 0.40
C GLU A 31 -2.57 -1.95 1.73
N GLY A 32 -2.44 -0.62 1.67
CA GLY A 32 -2.35 0.18 2.88
C GLY A 32 -2.37 1.68 2.62
N LYS A 33 -2.43 2.43 3.71
CA LYS A 33 -2.45 3.90 3.69
C LYS A 33 -1.05 4.46 3.81
N VAL A 34 -0.72 5.45 3.01
CA VAL A 34 0.58 6.14 3.08
C VAL A 34 0.60 7.04 4.31
N VAL A 35 1.53 6.79 5.23
CA VAL A 35 1.72 7.58 6.46
C VAL A 35 2.78 8.66 6.28
N SER A 36 3.82 8.39 5.49
CA SER A 36 4.89 9.34 5.22
C SER A 36 5.41 9.16 3.80
N ALA A 37 5.47 10.27 3.07
CA ALA A 37 6.02 10.36 1.72
C ALA A 37 7.19 11.37 1.64
N LYS A 38 7.85 11.64 2.78
CA LYS A 38 8.90 12.66 2.88
C LYS A 38 10.21 12.26 2.21
N ASN A 39 10.45 10.95 2.06
CA ASN A 39 11.66 10.43 1.42
C ASN A 39 11.49 10.45 -0.11
N LYS A 40 12.60 10.64 -0.83
CA LYS A 40 12.59 10.76 -2.30
C LYS A 40 12.06 9.50 -2.99
N ASN A 41 12.64 8.33 -2.66
CA ASN A 41 12.41 7.07 -3.37
C ASN A 41 11.78 5.99 -2.49
N THR A 42 11.25 6.35 -1.32
CA THR A 42 10.66 5.41 -0.38
C THR A 42 9.42 6.01 0.25
N VAL A 43 8.37 5.21 0.36
CA VAL A 43 7.16 5.57 1.08
C VAL A 43 6.94 4.62 2.24
N VAL A 44 6.32 5.13 3.29
CA VAL A 44 5.96 4.36 4.47
C VAL A 44 4.46 4.07 4.41
N ILE A 45 4.12 2.81 4.19
CA ILE A 45 2.74 2.33 4.10
C ILE A 45 2.37 1.71 5.44
N GLN A 46 1.17 1.98 5.92
CA GLN A 46 0.63 1.38 7.12
C GLN A 46 -0.65 0.63 6.80
N ARG A 47 -0.72 -0.61 7.27
CA ARG A 47 -1.92 -1.43 7.24
C ARG A 47 -2.41 -1.68 8.67
N GLU A 48 -3.71 -1.58 8.86
CA GLU A 48 -4.34 -1.89 10.13
C GLU A 48 -4.88 -3.32 10.07
N ALA A 49 -4.45 -4.16 11.01
CA ALA A 49 -4.93 -5.52 11.13
C ALA A 49 -5.15 -5.83 12.61
N PRO A 50 -6.35 -6.26 13.03
CA PRO A 50 -6.58 -6.59 14.43
C PRO A 50 -5.80 -7.85 14.81
N LEU A 51 -5.08 -7.80 15.93
CA LEU A 51 -4.37 -8.95 16.48
C LEU A 51 -5.27 -9.69 17.47
N TYR A 52 -5.48 -11.00 17.27
CA TYR A 52 -6.29 -11.80 18.18
C TYR A 52 -5.48 -12.23 19.42
N MET A 53 -5.96 -11.89 20.61
CA MET A 53 -5.37 -12.28 21.88
C MET A 53 -6.10 -13.52 22.43
N SER A 54 -5.45 -14.69 22.38
CA SER A 54 -6.06 -15.96 22.78
C SER A 54 -6.48 -16.00 24.25
N LYS A 55 -5.65 -15.48 25.16
CA LYS A 55 -5.91 -15.49 26.62
C LYS A 55 -7.17 -14.70 26.99
N THR A 56 -7.39 -13.54 26.36
CA THR A 56 -8.52 -12.65 26.67
C THR A 56 -9.68 -12.78 25.69
N LYS A 57 -9.53 -13.60 24.62
CA LYS A 57 -10.49 -13.77 23.53
C LYS A 57 -10.97 -12.43 22.93
N ARG A 58 -10.06 -11.46 22.83
CA ARG A 58 -10.33 -10.10 22.33
C ARG A 58 -9.37 -9.74 21.20
N TYR A 59 -9.77 -8.77 20.38
CA TYR A 59 -8.92 -8.20 19.34
C TYR A 59 -8.25 -6.93 19.83
N ALA A 60 -6.93 -6.86 19.69
CA ALA A 60 -6.15 -5.65 19.88
C ALA A 60 -6.03 -4.89 18.55
N ARG A 61 -6.11 -3.55 18.61
CA ARG A 61 -5.76 -2.71 17.46
C ARG A 61 -4.27 -2.85 17.22
N SER A 62 -3.89 -3.30 16.02
CA SER A 62 -2.49 -3.40 15.63
C SER A 62 -2.27 -2.75 14.27
N LYS A 63 -1.07 -2.22 14.07
CA LYS A 63 -0.66 -1.56 12.83
C LYS A 63 0.67 -2.15 12.40
N SER A 64 0.78 -2.45 11.11
CA SER A 64 2.01 -2.94 10.49
C SER A 64 2.49 -1.89 9.51
N THR A 65 3.75 -1.47 9.68
CA THR A 65 4.41 -0.47 8.84
C THR A 65 5.33 -1.16 7.85
N ILE A 66 5.25 -0.79 6.58
CA ILE A 66 6.01 -1.37 5.47
C ILE A 66 6.71 -0.25 4.72
N HIS A 67 8.01 -0.42 4.48
CA HIS A 67 8.78 0.47 3.63
C HIS A 67 8.71 -0.04 2.19
N ALA A 68 8.19 0.77 1.28
CA ALA A 68 8.07 0.43 -0.13
C ALA A 68 8.87 1.42 -0.99
N TYR A 69 9.46 0.92 -2.07
CA TYR A 69 10.13 1.76 -3.05
C TYR A 69 9.09 2.56 -3.85
N LYS A 70 9.39 3.84 -4.07
CA LYS A 70 8.59 4.76 -4.88
C LYS A 70 9.43 5.17 -6.08
N PRO A 71 8.98 4.93 -7.32
CA PRO A 71 9.64 5.44 -8.51
C PRO A 71 9.52 6.96 -8.58
N ALA A 72 10.52 7.65 -9.11
CA ALA A 72 10.56 9.13 -9.12
C ALA A 72 9.40 9.76 -9.92
N LYS A 73 8.87 9.03 -10.91
CA LYS A 73 7.79 9.49 -11.80
C LYS A 73 6.41 9.52 -11.13
N LEU A 74 6.23 8.81 -10.01
CA LEU A 74 4.93 8.65 -9.38
C LEU A 74 4.79 9.65 -8.23
N GLU A 75 3.80 10.54 -8.30
CA GLU A 75 3.47 11.43 -7.19
C GLU A 75 2.48 10.74 -6.23
N ILE A 76 2.94 10.47 -5.01
CA ILE A 76 2.13 9.89 -3.93
C ILE A 76 2.12 10.88 -2.77
N LYS A 77 0.95 11.13 -2.19
CA LYS A 77 0.78 12.02 -1.04
C LYS A 77 0.48 11.23 0.24
N GLU A 78 0.68 11.88 1.37
CA GLU A 78 0.29 11.33 2.66
C GLU A 78 -1.23 11.21 2.73
N GLY A 79 -1.73 10.03 3.11
CA GLY A 79 -3.15 9.74 3.19
C GLY A 79 -3.72 8.90 2.06
N ASP A 80 -2.98 8.73 0.96
CA ASP A 80 -3.43 7.93 -0.18
C ASP A 80 -3.48 6.43 0.16
N MET A 81 -4.41 5.72 -0.49
CA MET A 81 -4.50 4.26 -0.44
C MET A 81 -3.73 3.69 -1.62
N VAL A 82 -2.71 2.88 -1.35
CA VAL A 82 -1.79 2.32 -2.35
C VAL A 82 -1.72 0.80 -2.21
N VAL A 83 -1.39 0.13 -3.31
CA VAL A 83 -1.24 -1.33 -3.45
C VAL A 83 0.06 -1.67 -4.15
#